data_AF-A0A8T4HTC2-F1
#
_entry.id   AF-A0A8T4HTC2-F1
#
_cell.length_a   1.000
_cell.length_b   1.000
_cell.length_c   1.000
_cell.angle_alpha   90.00
_cell.angle_beta   90.00
_cell.angle_gamma   90.00
#
_symmetry.space_group_name_H-M   'P 1'
#
loop_
_entity.id
_entity.type
_entity.pdbx_description
1 polymer ?
#
loop_
_entity_poly.entity_id
_entity_poly.type
_entity_poly.pdbx_seq_one_letter_code
_entity_poly.pdbx_strand_id
1 'polypeptide(L)'
;LLVLHTDGLAPDDAPGAPTGRGPGNGTPGLPALHAGSARMLRLAARFGTADSAQECVRAVAEEFADREREDDACVLVARVTP
;
A
#
# COMPACT_ATOMS: atom_id res chain seq x y z
N LEU A 1 6.55 -0.64 14.63
CA LEU A 1 5.36 -1.12 13.89
C LEU A 1 5.83 -1.65 12.55
N LEU A 2 5.38 -2.84 12.17
CA LEU A 2 5.61 -3.43 10.86
C LEU A 2 4.26 -3.54 10.14
N VAL A 3 4.23 -3.11 8.88
CA VAL A 3 3.06 -3.27 7.99
C VAL A 3 3.53 -4.03 6.76
N LEU A 4 2.91 -5.16 6.50
CA LEU A 4 3.10 -5.97 5.29
C LEU A 4 1.78 -5.99 4.52
N HIS A 5 1.83 -5.80 3.21
CA HIS A 5 0.64 -5.88 2.36
C HIS A 5 0.95 -6.61 1.07
N THR A 6 -0.09 -7.17 0.46
CA THR A 6 -0.04 -7.61 -0.94
C THR A 6 -0.31 -6.44 -1.87
N ASP A 7 0.07 -6.58 -3.14
CA ASP A 7 -0.12 -5.53 -4.14
C ASP A 7 -1.61 -5.23 -4.38
N GLY A 8 -2.50 -6.22 -4.26
CA GLY A 8 -3.95 -6.03 -4.37
C GLY A 8 -4.55 -5.06 -3.35
N LEU A 9 -3.86 -4.81 -2.21
CA LEU A 9 -4.30 -3.79 -1.25
C LEU A 9 -4.10 -2.38 -1.79
N ALA A 10 -3.10 -2.14 -2.61
CA ALA A 10 -2.74 -0.82 -3.10
C ALA A 10 -2.03 -0.96 -4.46
N PRO A 11 -2.79 -1.37 -5.50
CA PRO A 11 -2.24 -1.66 -6.81
C PRO A 11 -1.56 -0.42 -7.36
N ASP A 12 -0.55 -0.63 -8.19
CA ASP A 12 0.09 0.50 -8.86
C ASP A 12 -0.88 1.05 -9.89
N ASP A 13 -1.44 2.23 -9.62
CA ASP A 13 -2.29 2.99 -10.54
C ASP A 13 -1.43 3.48 -11.71
N ALA A 14 -0.98 2.57 -12.58
CA ALA A 14 -0.58 2.91 -13.94
C ALA A 14 -1.84 2.80 -14.80
N PRO A 15 -2.53 3.91 -15.11
CA PRO A 15 -3.72 3.86 -15.96
C PRO A 15 -3.34 3.28 -17.32
N GLY A 16 -3.75 2.03 -17.58
CA GLY A 16 -3.58 1.37 -18.86
C GLY A 16 -2.20 0.78 -19.16
N ALA A 17 -1.38 0.39 -18.17
CA ALA A 17 -0.18 -0.38 -18.47
C ALA A 17 -0.57 -1.80 -18.95
N PRO A 18 -0.36 -2.15 -20.24
CA PRO A 18 -0.63 -3.51 -20.68
C PRO A 18 0.28 -4.47 -19.90
N THR A 19 -0.27 -5.59 -19.47
CA THR A 19 0.46 -6.76 -18.96
C THR A 19 1.29 -7.35 -20.11
N GLY A 20 2.35 -6.64 -20.50
CA GLY A 20 3.17 -6.96 -21.66
C GLY A 20 4.57 -6.41 -21.46
N ARG A 21 5.48 -7.27 -21.03
CA ARG A 21 6.90 -6.94 -20.90
C ARG A 21 7.51 -6.71 -22.29
N GLY A 22 7.53 -5.46 -22.73
CA GLY A 22 8.34 -4.97 -23.85
C GLY A 22 9.58 -4.21 -23.35
N PRO A 23 10.73 -4.26 -24.03
CA PRO A 23 11.96 -3.64 -23.55
C PRO A 23 11.93 -2.13 -23.84
N GLY A 24 11.51 -1.34 -22.85
CA GLY A 24 11.51 0.12 -22.89
C GLY A 24 12.83 0.70 -22.39
N ASN A 25 13.52 1.37 -23.30
CA ASN A 25 14.61 2.32 -23.12
C ASN A 25 14.24 3.52 -22.22
N GLY A 26 14.31 3.36 -20.91
CA GLY A 26 14.15 4.45 -19.94
C GLY A 26 15.38 4.58 -19.04
N THR A 27 15.90 5.79 -18.90
CA THR A 27 16.79 6.18 -17.80
C THR A 27 16.23 5.61 -16.49
N PRO A 28 17.02 4.93 -15.64
CA PRO A 28 16.52 4.46 -14.36
C PRO A 28 16.29 5.69 -13.46
N GLY A 29 15.10 6.28 -13.59
CA GLY A 29 14.57 7.17 -12.58
C GLY A 29 14.45 6.38 -11.29
N LEU A 30 14.85 6.99 -10.17
CA LEU A 30 14.54 6.46 -8.85
C LEU A 30 13.06 6.05 -8.85
N PRO A 31 12.72 4.83 -8.42
CA PRO A 31 11.36 4.32 -8.54
C PRO A 31 10.43 5.36 -7.90
N ALA A 32 9.56 5.96 -8.72
CA ALA A 32 8.51 6.81 -8.22
C ALA A 32 7.74 5.98 -7.20
N LEU A 33 7.53 6.52 -6.01
CA LEU A 33 6.86 5.78 -4.97
C LEU A 33 5.47 5.39 -5.49
N HIS A 34 5.24 4.09 -5.63
CA HIS A 34 3.99 3.51 -6.11
C HIS A 34 2.80 4.18 -5.42
N ALA A 35 1.74 4.51 -6.16
CA ALA A 35 0.65 5.35 -5.65
C ALA A 35 0.06 4.79 -4.34
N GLY A 36 -0.02 3.45 -4.26
CA GLY A 36 -0.40 2.71 -3.06
C GLY A 36 0.52 2.94 -1.85
N SER A 37 1.84 2.92 -2.05
CA SER A 37 2.84 3.20 -1.00
C SER A 37 2.74 4.64 -0.49
N ALA A 38 2.45 5.61 -1.36
CA ALA A 38 2.24 7.00 -0.95
C ALA A 38 1.04 7.17 0.00
N ARG A 39 -0.06 6.44 -0.25
CA ARG A 39 -1.24 6.45 0.65
C ARG A 39 -0.93 5.76 1.98
N MET A 40 -0.20 4.64 1.96
CA MET A 40 0.23 3.96 3.18
C MET A 40 1.07 4.88 4.08
N LEU A 41 1.96 5.69 3.47
CA LEU A 41 2.74 6.68 4.22
C LEU A 41 1.88 7.79 4.85
N ARG A 42 0.75 8.17 4.24
CA ARG A 42 -0.18 9.14 4.86
C ARG A 42 -0.77 8.62 6.17
N LEU A 43 -0.89 7.30 6.33
CA LEU A 43 -1.38 6.67 7.56
C LEU A 43 -0.32 6.58 8.67
N ALA A 44 0.96 6.84 8.39
CA ALA A 44 2.04 6.67 9.36
C ALA A 44 1.81 7.42 10.68
N ALA A 45 1.33 8.67 10.61
CA ALA A 45 1.01 9.46 11.81
C ALA A 45 -0.12 8.82 12.63
N ARG A 46 -1.19 8.34 11.97
CA ARG A 46 -2.32 7.67 12.61
C ARG A 46 -1.91 6.35 13.25
N PHE A 47 -0.98 5.62 12.65
CA PHE A 47 -0.41 4.43 13.26
C PHE A 47 0.46 4.74 14.49
N GLY A 48 1.14 5.89 14.49
CA GLY A 48 1.96 6.33 15.63
C GLY A 48 1.12 6.63 16.89
N THR A 49 -0.13 7.03 16.71
CA THR A 49 -1.07 7.33 17.81
C THR A 49 -2.00 6.17 18.17
N ALA A 50 -1.99 5.09 17.39
CA ALA A 50 -2.91 3.96 17.59
C ALA A 50 -2.52 3.11 18.82
N ASP A 51 -3.52 2.76 19.63
CA ASP A 51 -3.33 1.98 20.85
C ASP A 51 -3.10 0.49 20.56
N SER A 52 -3.53 0.02 19.38
CA SER A 52 -3.45 -1.40 19.00
C SER A 52 -3.14 -1.62 17.52
N ALA A 53 -2.66 -2.82 17.19
CA ALA A 53 -2.52 -3.25 15.80
C ALA A 53 -3.88 -3.29 15.08
N GLN A 54 -4.95 -3.66 15.80
CA GLN A 54 -6.31 -3.66 15.25
C GLN A 54 -6.75 -2.26 14.82
N GLU A 55 -6.44 -1.24 15.61
CA GLU A 55 -6.76 0.15 15.25
C GLU A 55 -5.99 0.60 14.01
N CYS A 56 -4.74 0.17 13.85
CA CYS A 56 -3.98 0.39 12.62
C CYS A 56 -4.64 -0.31 11.43
N VAL A 57 -5.07 -1.57 11.56
CA VAL A 57 -5.79 -2.31 10.50
C VAL A 57 -7.10 -1.60 10.13
N ARG A 58 -7.85 -1.10 11.11
CA ARG A 58 -9.06 -0.30 10.86
C ARG A 58 -8.75 0.95 10.04
N ALA A 59 -7.71 1.69 10.39
CA ALA A 59 -7.30 2.88 9.63
C ALA A 59 -6.91 2.55 8.18
N VAL A 60 -6.25 1.41 7.94
CA VAL A 60 -5.97 0.91 6.59
C VAL A 60 -7.28 0.59 5.86
N ALA A 61 -8.18 -0.18 6.50
CA ALA A 61 -9.45 -0.58 5.89
C ALA A 61 -10.29 0.65 5.51
N GLU A 62 -10.34 1.68 6.35
CA GLU A 62 -11.04 2.94 6.06
C GLU A 62 -10.44 3.70 4.86
N GLU A 63 -9.12 3.86 4.78
CA GLU A 63 -8.46 4.56 3.66
C GLU A 63 -8.64 3.85 2.30
N PHE A 64 -8.83 2.53 2.32
CA PHE A 64 -8.95 1.71 1.11
C PHE A 64 -10.38 1.18 0.86
N ALA A 65 -11.38 1.60 1.65
CA ALA A 65 -12.76 1.12 1.55
C ALA A 65 -13.46 1.54 0.25
N ASP A 66 -13.17 2.73 -0.27
CA ASP A 66 -13.87 3.32 -1.44
C ASP A 66 -13.43 2.74 -2.79
N ARG A 67 -12.68 1.63 -2.82
CA ARG A 67 -12.19 1.03 -4.07
C ARG A 67 -12.85 -0.31 -4.35
N GLU A 68 -13.45 -0.42 -5.53
CA GLU A 68 -13.67 -1.73 -6.15
C GLU A 68 -12.29 -2.39 -6.31
N ARG A 69 -12.12 -3.58 -5.74
CA ARG A 69 -10.88 -4.33 -5.84
C ARG A 69 -11.06 -5.42 -6.86
N GLU A 70 -10.23 -5.40 -7.89
CA GLU A 70 -10.15 -6.49 -8.87
C GLU A 70 -9.40 -7.69 -8.30
N ASP A 71 -8.51 -7.47 -7.33
CA ASP A 71 -7.66 -8.49 -6.71
C ASP A 71 -7.93 -8.70 -5.22
N ASP A 72 -7.52 -9.88 -4.73
CA ASP A 72 -7.46 -10.18 -3.30
C ASP A 72 -6.41 -9.29 -2.59
N ALA A 73 -6.82 -8.73 -1.44
CA ALA A 73 -6.01 -7.81 -0.67
C ALA A 73 -5.83 -8.32 0.76
N CYS A 74 -4.57 -8.41 1.20
CA CYS A 74 -4.21 -8.78 2.56
C CYS A 74 -3.33 -7.70 3.17
N VAL A 75 -3.58 -7.38 4.43
CA VAL A 75 -2.71 -6.53 5.25
C VAL A 75 -2.41 -7.25 6.56
N LEU A 76 -1.14 -7.23 6.97
CA LEU A 76 -0.70 -7.67 8.29
C LEU A 76 -0.03 -6.49 8.99
N VAL A 77 -0.53 -6.19 10.19
CA VAL A 77 0.05 -5.15 11.05
C VAL A 77 0.54 -5.80 12.34
N ALA A 78 1.82 -5.57 12.66
CA ALA A 78 2.44 -6.05 13.88
C ALA A 78 3.04 -4.89 14.68
N ARG A 79 2.70 -4.81 15.98
CA ARG A 79 3.41 -3.95 16.93
C ARG A 79 4.61 -4.73 17.46
N VAL A 80 5.78 -4.43 16.91
CA VAL A 80 7.05 -4.99 17.36
C VAL A 80 7.56 -4.12 18.51
N THR A 81 7.62 -4.69 19.72
CA THR A 81 8.33 -4.15 20.87
C THR A 81 9.60 -4.97 21.12
N PRO A 82 10.65 -4.40 21.73
CA PRO A 82 11.81 -5.16 22.18
C PRO A 82 11.43 -6.30 23.14
#